data_AF-A0A497GN74-F1
#
_entry.id   AF-A0A497GN74-F1
#
_cell.length_a   1.000
_cell.length_b   1.000
_cell.length_c   1.000
_cell.angle_alpha   90.00
_cell.angle_beta   90.00
_cell.angle_gamma   90.00
#
_symmetry.space_group_name_H-M   'P 1'
#
loop_
_entity.id
_entity.type
_entity.pdbx_description
1 polymer ?
#
loop_
_entity_poly.entity_id
_entity_poly.type
_entity_poly.pdbx_seq_one_letter_code
_entity_poly.pdbx_strand_id
1 'polypeptide(L)'
;MARVKWLSKTKVRWFVARHGSKFVYVELKGTIRNNVPLIIRTIKVVEKGGNVESVYTEFYDLSSAREILEAEKQIISLMSSLSDNNARSSEAVLSHVISELDNISSKVVYLRDLLEELVEVMGSGKGESK
;
A
#
# COMPACT_ATOMS: atom_id res chain seq x y z
N MET A 1 -14.33 15.26 -5.59
CA MET A 1 -13.41 14.16 -5.24
C MET A 1 -12.24 14.14 -6.21
N ALA A 2 -11.00 14.12 -5.72
CA ALA A 2 -9.83 13.99 -6.59
C ALA A 2 -9.73 12.57 -7.14
N ARG A 3 -9.97 12.38 -8.43
CA ARG A 3 -9.81 11.08 -9.09
C ARG A 3 -8.33 10.78 -9.33
N VAL A 4 -7.94 9.53 -9.10
CA VAL A 4 -6.62 9.01 -9.48
C VAL A 4 -6.51 9.00 -11.01
N LYS A 5 -5.49 9.67 -11.55
CA LYS A 5 -5.16 9.69 -12.97
C LYS A 5 -3.99 8.76 -13.23
N TRP A 6 -4.21 7.72 -14.02
CA TRP A 6 -3.15 6.85 -14.53
C TRP A 6 -2.38 7.58 -15.64
N LEU A 7 -1.06 7.68 -15.47
CA LEU A 7 -0.15 8.27 -16.46
C LEU A 7 0.54 7.19 -17.31
N SER A 8 0.70 5.99 -16.73
CA SER A 8 1.16 4.77 -17.41
C SER A 8 0.77 3.54 -16.56
N LYS A 9 1.11 2.33 -17.01
CA LYS A 9 0.84 1.09 -16.26
C LYS A 9 1.47 1.06 -14.86
N THR A 10 2.58 1.77 -14.64
CA THR A 10 3.32 1.78 -13.36
C THR A 10 3.36 3.15 -12.69
N LYS A 11 2.54 4.10 -13.16
CA LYS A 11 2.60 5.49 -12.70
C LYS A 11 1.22 6.11 -12.62
N VAL A 12 0.89 6.63 -11.45
CA VAL A 12 -0.37 7.33 -11.17
C VAL A 12 -0.12 8.69 -10.54
N ARG A 13 -1.08 9.58 -10.68
CA ARG A 13 -1.07 10.90 -10.04
C ARG A 13 -2.47 11.28 -9.62
N TRP A 14 -2.62 11.90 -8.46
CA TRP A 14 -3.88 12.52 -8.04
C TRP A 14 -3.66 13.91 -7.47
N PHE A 15 -4.68 14.74 -7.58
CA PHE A 15 -4.70 16.08 -7.00
C PHE A 15 -4.94 15.99 -5.49
N VAL A 16 -4.22 16.78 -4.71
CA VAL A 16 -4.37 16.83 -3.25
C VAL A 16 -5.03 18.13 -2.83
N ALA A 17 -4.42 19.26 -3.18
CA ALA A 17 -4.84 20.57 -2.71
C ALA A 17 -4.38 21.69 -3.64
N ARG A 18 -4.96 22.87 -3.47
CA ARG A 18 -4.54 24.10 -4.14
C ARG A 18 -4.16 25.13 -3.09
N HIS A 19 -2.99 25.73 -3.24
CA HIS A 19 -2.50 26.83 -2.40
C HIS A 19 -2.26 28.05 -3.29
N GLY A 20 -3.25 28.95 -3.33
CA GLY A 20 -3.22 30.13 -4.20
C GLY A 20 -3.14 29.77 -5.69
N SER A 21 -2.03 30.11 -6.33
CA SER A 21 -1.74 29.78 -7.74
C SER A 21 -1.07 28.41 -7.95
N LYS A 22 -0.75 27.70 -6.86
CA LYS A 22 -0.03 26.42 -6.89
C LYS A 22 -0.98 25.23 -6.73
N PHE A 23 -0.79 24.19 -7.52
CA PHE A 23 -1.54 22.94 -7.46
C PHE A 23 -0.64 21.83 -6.92
N VAL A 24 -1.10 21.12 -5.89
CA VAL A 24 -0.37 20.02 -5.27
C VAL A 24 -0.91 18.70 -5.76
N TYR A 25 -0.01 17.85 -6.19
CA TYR A 25 -0.28 16.49 -6.64
C TYR A 25 0.59 15.52 -5.87
N VAL A 26 0.07 14.31 -5.66
CA VAL A 26 0.91 13.15 -5.33
C VAL A 26 1.06 12.32 -6.59
N GLU A 27 2.29 11.92 -6.86
CA GLU A 27 2.65 11.00 -7.93
C GLU A 27 3.23 9.73 -7.30
N LEU A 28 2.71 8.57 -7.68
CA LEU A 28 3.22 7.26 -7.27
C LEU A 28 3.78 6.55 -8.52
N LYS A 29 4.99 6.02 -8.42
CA LYS A 29 5.68 5.35 -9.53
C LYS A 29 6.36 4.06 -9.04
N GLY A 30 6.07 2.94 -9.71
CA GLY A 30 6.87 1.73 -9.59
C GLY A 30 8.12 1.79 -10.48
N THR A 31 9.27 1.39 -9.96
CA THR A 31 10.54 1.33 -10.70
C THR A 31 11.39 0.15 -10.21
N ILE A 32 12.44 -0.18 -10.97
CA ILE A 32 13.49 -1.10 -10.53
C ILE A 32 14.77 -0.29 -10.38
N ARG A 33 15.49 -0.44 -9.25
CA ARG A 33 16.80 0.18 -9.00
C ARG A 33 17.74 -0.88 -8.44
N ASN A 34 18.91 -1.05 -9.04
CA ASN A 34 19.89 -2.08 -8.64
C ASN A 34 19.27 -3.48 -8.52
N ASN A 35 18.42 -3.85 -9.49
CA ASN A 35 17.66 -5.11 -9.53
C ASN A 35 16.62 -5.30 -8.40
N VAL A 36 16.31 -4.25 -7.63
CA VAL A 36 15.29 -4.29 -6.57
C VAL A 36 14.07 -3.46 -7.01
N PRO A 37 12.84 -4.03 -6.97
CA PRO A 37 11.61 -3.28 -7.24
C PRO A 37 11.28 -2.33 -6.08
N LEU A 38 10.92 -1.09 -6.42
CA LEU A 38 10.64 -0.01 -5.47
C LEU A 38 9.40 0.79 -5.90
N ILE A 39 8.69 1.30 -4.91
CA ILE A 39 7.64 2.30 -5.08
C ILE A 39 8.19 3.67 -4.66
N ILE A 40 8.03 4.66 -5.54
CA ILE A 40 8.42 6.05 -5.27
C ILE A 40 7.15 6.87 -5.17
N ARG A 41 6.97 7.55 -4.03
CA ARG A 41 5.92 8.54 -3.84
C ARG A 41 6.54 9.93 -3.84
N THR A 42 6.05 10.81 -4.69
CA THR A 42 6.56 12.19 -4.79
C THR A 42 5.41 13.18 -4.66
N ILE A 43 5.58 14.17 -3.80
CA ILE A 43 4.71 15.35 -3.76
C ILE A 43 5.22 16.34 -4.80
N LYS A 44 4.35 16.71 -5.73
CA LYS A 44 4.64 17.63 -6.82
C LYS A 44 3.81 18.89 -6.68
N VAL A 45 4.46 20.03 -6.83
CA VAL A 45 3.81 21.34 -6.88
C VAL A 45 3.89 21.85 -8.31
N VAL A 46 2.75 22.23 -8.86
CA VAL A 46 2.64 22.79 -10.21
C VAL A 46 2.23 24.24 -10.08
N GLU A 47 3.08 25.14 -10.57
CA GLU A 47 2.84 26.59 -10.54
C GLU A 47 2.07 27.06 -11.78
N LYS A 48 1.54 28.29 -11.72
CA LYS A 48 1.03 28.99 -12.91
C LYS A 48 2.14 29.07 -13.95
N GLY A 49 1.88 28.57 -15.17
CA GLY A 49 2.87 28.46 -16.24
C GLY A 49 3.37 27.03 -16.49
N GLY A 50 2.97 26.05 -15.66
CA GLY A 50 3.25 24.64 -15.89
C GLY A 50 4.59 24.15 -15.34
N ASN A 51 5.33 25.00 -14.63
CA ASN A 51 6.54 24.61 -13.90
C ASN A 51 6.17 23.58 -12.83
N VAL A 52 6.90 22.46 -12.83
CA VAL A 52 6.66 21.34 -11.90
C VAL A 52 7.87 21.17 -11.00
N GLU A 53 7.66 21.29 -9.70
CA GLU A 53 8.66 21.09 -8.66
C GLU A 53 8.34 19.84 -7.85
N SER A 54 9.34 19.00 -7.57
CA SER A 54 9.23 17.87 -6.65
C SER A 54 9.67 18.34 -5.27
N VAL A 55 8.73 18.52 -4.34
CA VAL A 55 9.02 19.10 -3.02
C VAL A 55 9.42 18.05 -1.99
N TYR A 56 8.98 16.81 -2.16
CA TYR A 56 9.29 15.72 -1.24
C TYR A 56 9.16 14.38 -1.96
N THR A 57 10.05 13.43 -1.66
CA THR A 57 10.06 12.09 -2.27
C THR A 57 10.38 11.03 -1.24
N GLU A 58 9.57 9.98 -1.24
CA GLU A 58 9.70 8.79 -0.40
C GLU A 58 9.96 7.57 -1.27
N PHE A 59 10.74 6.64 -0.74
CA PHE A 59 11.09 5.38 -1.39
C PHE A 59 10.67 4.23 -0.48
N TYR A 60 9.94 3.28 -1.04
CA TYR A 60 9.50 2.08 -0.36
C TYR A 60 9.96 0.86 -1.15
N ASP A 61 10.49 -0.14 -0.45
CA ASP A 61 10.49 -1.49 -0.99
C ASP A 61 9.05 -2.03 -1.05
N LEU A 62 8.89 -3.20 -1.69
CA LEU A 62 7.56 -3.80 -1.84
C LEU A 62 6.96 -4.24 -0.51
N SER A 63 7.77 -4.59 0.49
CA SER A 63 7.29 -5.03 1.80
C SER A 63 6.67 -3.84 2.55
N SER A 64 7.42 -2.74 2.69
CA SER A 64 6.93 -1.51 3.32
C SER A 64 5.72 -0.93 2.58
N ALA A 65 5.73 -0.95 1.24
CA ALA A 65 4.59 -0.47 0.46
C ALA A 65 3.32 -1.30 0.72
N ARG A 66 3.46 -2.61 0.93
CA ARG A 66 2.34 -3.50 1.24
C ARG A 66 1.79 -3.24 2.64
N GLU A 67 2.66 -3.06 3.63
CA GLU A 67 2.28 -2.74 5.00
C GLU A 67 1.47 -1.42 5.07
N ILE A 68 1.93 -0.38 4.38
CA ILE A 68 1.22 0.91 4.29
C ILE A 68 -0.15 0.72 3.64
N LEU A 69 -0.23 -0.04 2.53
CA LEU A 69 -1.50 -0.30 1.85
C LEU A 69 -2.50 -1.03 2.75
N GLU A 70 -2.04 -2.03 3.51
CA GLU A 70 -2.91 -2.76 4.45
C GLU A 70 -3.39 -1.86 5.59
N ALA A 71 -2.52 -0.99 6.13
CA ALA A 71 -2.93 0.00 7.12
C ALA A 71 -3.98 0.98 6.55
N GLU A 72 -3.79 1.48 5.33
CA GLU A 72 -4.76 2.35 4.65
C GLU A 72 -6.11 1.65 4.43
N LYS A 73 -6.11 0.38 3.99
CA LYS A 73 -7.34 -0.42 3.82
C LYS A 73 -8.09 -0.61 5.13
N GLN A 74 -7.40 -0.94 6.21
CA GLN A 74 -8.02 -1.13 7.53
C GLN A 74 -8.69 0.17 8.01
N ILE A 75 -8.00 1.31 7.85
CA ILE A 75 -8.57 2.62 8.17
C ILE A 75 -9.80 2.91 7.30
N ILE A 76 -9.74 2.66 5.99
CA ILE A 76 -10.88 2.86 5.08
C ILE A 76 -12.07 1.99 5.49
N SER A 77 -11.84 0.72 5.82
CA SER A 77 -12.89 -0.20 6.28
C SER A 77 -13.57 0.32 7.55
N LEU A 78 -12.77 0.74 8.53
CA LEU A 78 -13.28 1.30 9.78
C LEU A 78 -14.08 2.59 9.52
N MET A 79 -13.56 3.51 8.72
CA MET A 79 -14.25 4.78 8.42
C MET A 79 -15.55 4.57 7.64
N SER A 80 -15.58 3.60 6.73
CA SER A 80 -16.79 3.24 5.98
C SER A 80 -17.86 2.71 6.95
N SER A 81 -17.48 1.85 7.90
CA SER A 81 -18.41 1.35 8.92
C SER A 81 -19.05 2.43 9.79
N LEU A 82 -18.33 3.54 10.03
CA LEU A 82 -18.83 4.67 10.81
C LEU A 82 -19.72 5.61 9.99
N SER A 83 -19.48 5.70 8.67
CA SER A 83 -20.24 6.55 7.75
C SER A 83 -21.64 6.00 7.44
N ASP A 84 -21.82 4.68 7.51
CA ASP A 84 -23.08 4.00 7.16
C ASP A 84 -24.14 4.02 8.28
N ASN A 85 -23.95 4.82 9.33
CA ASN A 85 -24.87 4.95 10.47
C ASN A 85 -26.23 5.59 10.14
N ASN A 86 -26.50 5.95 8.88
CA ASN A 86 -27.85 6.33 8.42
C ASN A 86 -28.54 5.25 7.55
N ALA A 87 -27.88 4.15 7.20
CA ALA A 87 -28.51 2.93 6.69
C ALA A 87 -27.53 1.74 6.71
N ARG A 88 -27.85 0.71 7.52
CA ARG A 88 -27.28 -0.67 7.51
C ARG A 88 -25.97 -0.92 8.27
N SER A 89 -26.09 -0.96 9.59
CA SER A 89 -25.13 -1.52 10.55
C SER A 89 -24.57 -2.92 10.19
N SER A 90 -25.29 -3.77 9.46
CA SER A 90 -24.83 -5.14 9.17
C SER A 90 -23.75 -5.25 8.08
N GLU A 91 -23.77 -4.37 7.08
CA GLU A 91 -22.87 -4.45 5.91
C GLU A 91 -21.47 -3.92 6.26
N ALA A 92 -21.43 -2.85 7.05
CA ALA A 92 -20.26 -2.31 7.73
C ALA A 92 -19.54 -3.35 8.62
N VAL A 93 -20.30 -4.07 9.46
CA VAL A 93 -19.78 -5.13 10.33
C VAL A 93 -19.24 -6.30 9.49
N LEU A 94 -19.95 -6.71 8.44
CA LEU A 94 -19.50 -7.76 7.54
C LEU A 94 -18.21 -7.37 6.80
N SER A 95 -18.10 -6.13 6.32
CA SER A 95 -16.88 -5.63 5.67
C SER A 95 -15.69 -5.65 6.63
N HIS A 96 -15.89 -5.23 7.88
CA HIS A 96 -14.84 -5.28 8.89
C HIS A 96 -14.42 -6.72 9.20
N VAL A 97 -15.39 -7.63 9.38
CA VAL A 97 -15.11 -9.06 9.61
C VAL A 97 -14.37 -9.69 8.42
N ILE A 98 -14.76 -9.37 7.19
CA ILE A 98 -14.06 -9.85 5.98
C ILE A 98 -12.61 -9.33 5.96
N SER A 99 -12.40 -8.05 6.27
CA SER A 99 -11.05 -7.47 6.35
C SER A 99 -10.19 -8.14 7.42
N GLU A 100 -10.75 -8.43 8.60
CA GLU A 100 -10.03 -9.15 9.66
C GLU A 100 -9.73 -10.60 9.26
N LEU A 101 -10.66 -11.27 8.56
CA LEU A 101 -10.44 -12.62 8.03
C LEU A 101 -9.35 -12.65 6.94
N ASP A 102 -9.30 -11.66 6.06
CA ASP A 102 -8.24 -11.54 5.04
C ASP A 102 -6.87 -11.28 5.67
N ASN A 103 -6.84 -10.46 6.73
CA ASN A 103 -5.64 -10.20 7.53
C ASN A 103 -5.16 -11.48 8.24
N ILE A 104 -6.06 -12.22 8.89
CA ILE A 104 -5.76 -13.51 9.51
C ILE A 104 -5.27 -14.51 8.47
N SER A 105 -5.94 -14.61 7.33
CA SER A 105 -5.55 -15.50 6.21
C SER A 105 -4.12 -15.21 5.75
N SER A 106 -3.79 -13.93 5.55
CA SER A 106 -2.45 -13.49 5.16
C SER A 106 -1.38 -13.88 6.20
N LYS A 107 -1.70 -13.73 7.49
CA LYS A 107 -0.80 -14.14 8.59
C LYS A 107 -0.64 -15.67 8.66
N VAL A 108 -1.69 -16.43 8.41
CA VAL A 108 -1.64 -17.90 8.39
C VAL A 108 -0.78 -18.41 7.23
N VAL A 109 -0.91 -17.80 6.04
CA VAL A 109 -0.04 -18.13 4.89
C VAL A 109 1.42 -17.87 5.22
N TYR A 110 1.72 -16.70 5.81
CA TYR A 110 3.08 -16.39 6.24
C TYR A 110 3.63 -17.38 7.28
N LEU A 111 2.82 -17.76 8.27
CA LEU A 111 3.21 -18.76 9.27
C LEU A 111 3.46 -20.14 8.66
N ARG A 112 2.66 -20.54 7.66
CA ARG A 112 2.89 -21.78 6.92
C ARG A 112 4.22 -21.74 6.19
N ASP A 113 4.49 -20.65 5.47
CA ASP A 113 5.73 -20.52 4.69
C ASP A 113 6.96 -20.56 5.63
N LEU A 114 6.90 -19.89 6.79
CA LEU A 114 7.94 -20.00 7.83
C LEU A 114 8.10 -21.43 8.39
N LEU A 115 7.01 -22.18 8.52
CA LEU A 115 7.06 -23.57 8.99
C LEU A 115 7.69 -24.48 7.93
N GLU A 116 7.38 -24.27 6.66
CA GLU A 116 8.00 -25.00 5.54
C GLU A 116 9.51 -24.77 5.51
N GLU A 117 9.95 -23.51 5.62
CA GLU A 117 11.37 -23.16 5.75
C GLU A 117 12.03 -23.85 6.95
N LEU A 118 11.37 -23.85 8.12
CA LEU A 118 11.89 -24.52 9.31
C LEU A 118 12.01 -26.04 9.13
N VAL A 119 11.03 -26.67 8.49
CA VAL A 119 11.04 -28.11 8.19
C VAL A 119 12.18 -28.45 7.22
N GLU A 120 12.42 -27.63 6.21
CA GLU A 120 13.54 -27.80 5.28
C GLU A 120 14.89 -27.69 6.01
N VAL A 121 15.05 -26.70 6.89
CA VAL A 121 16.26 -26.51 7.70
C VAL A 121 16.48 -27.69 8.67
N MET A 122 15.43 -28.17 9.34
CA MET A 122 15.54 -29.33 10.23
C MET A 122 15.79 -30.64 9.46
N GLY A 123 15.23 -30.78 8.26
CA GLY A 123 15.43 -31.95 7.40
C GLY A 123 16.86 -32.04 6.85
N SER A 124 17.45 -30.89 6.51
CA SER A 124 18.85 -30.79 6.07
C SER A 124 19.87 -30.92 7.20
N GLY A 125 19.46 -30.76 8.47
CA GLY A 125 20.31 -31.02 9.64
C GLY A 125 20.46 -32.50 10.05
N LYS A 126 19.74 -33.44 9.41
CA LYS A 126 19.87 -34.89 9.67
C LYS A 126 20.91 -35.61 8.80
N GLY A 127 21.62 -34.89 7.93
CA GLY A 127 22.72 -35.41 7.12
C GLY A 127 24.05 -34.81 7.56
N GLU A 128 25.04 -35.66 7.78
CA GLU A 128 26.45 -35.35 8.07
C GLU A 128 26.80 -34.99 9.53
N SER A 129 26.64 -35.96 10.42
CA SER A 129 27.71 -36.22 11.39
C SER A 129 28.54 -37.39 10.86
N LYS A 130 29.80 -37.11 10.53
CA LYS A 130 30.84 -38.10 10.21
C LYS A 130 31.13 -39.01 11.39
#